data_AF-A0A1G6ZBT2-F1
#
_entry.id   AF-A0A1G6ZBT2-F1
#
_cell.length_a   1.000
_cell.length_b   1.000
_cell.length_c   1.000
_cell.angle_alpha   90.00
_cell.angle_beta   90.00
_cell.angle_gamma   90.00
#
_symmetry.space_group_name_H-M   'P 1'
#
loop_
_entity.id
_entity.type
_entity.pdbx_description
1 polymer ?
#
loop_
_entity_poly.entity_id
_entity_poly.type
_entity_poly.pdbx_seq_one_letter_code
_entity_poly.pdbx_strand_id
1 'polypeptide(L)'
;MGGDNKVIAGHDSLGHALEAATTGYAYDADPMAAKDPMIPGNRDMRTAETAGVMEQVAFLYGSEDGPKMLHEQAQLADSLGKMGAAYIDDINYSLTGVGDHVKDEEAFPAKYADRANLGNQGAISFLSVLGQNETSHGVVTAAQHLYTLSVLDANPATSSANIDNAHDALTIGGEARGILDHSRVQQAAETFKGEAEEQNKSLGRSGDWVKLGAGVVVGGGIAAIPLPGSTAAALVVAPLAADTVGNAVNTFIGHEIDKGLEGSEKDPAQQAQLTSQDFYDKGVQDLGDAYSAYVEDNPEVSAIGDNKEWSEDIKESYLGTGSGQNDYRGRAPHKE
;
A
#
# COMPACT_ATOMS: atom_id res chain seq x y z
N MET A 1 14.96 -28.78 -23.47
CA MET A 1 14.69 -27.78 -22.42
C MET A 1 15.22 -26.46 -22.94
N GLY A 2 14.39 -25.71 -23.66
CA GLY A 2 14.74 -24.41 -24.21
C GLY A 2 14.03 -23.36 -23.38
N GLY A 3 14.76 -22.72 -22.46
CA GLY A 3 14.28 -21.54 -21.75
C GLY A 3 14.52 -20.32 -22.63
N ASP A 4 13.48 -19.54 -22.84
CA ASP A 4 13.58 -18.27 -23.55
C ASP A 4 14.42 -17.31 -22.70
N ASN A 5 15.51 -16.78 -23.25
CA ASN A 5 16.51 -15.95 -22.54
C ASN A 5 15.99 -14.55 -22.13
N LYS A 6 14.68 -14.38 -21.99
CA LYS A 6 14.03 -13.12 -21.59
C LYS A 6 13.24 -13.20 -20.29
N VAL A 7 13.12 -14.40 -19.71
CA VAL A 7 12.57 -14.64 -18.37
C VAL A 7 13.56 -15.52 -17.63
N ILE A 8 14.30 -14.95 -16.68
CA ILE A 8 15.12 -15.78 -15.78
C ILE A 8 14.13 -16.39 -14.78
N ALA A 9 13.63 -17.59 -15.07
CA ALA A 9 12.69 -18.31 -14.19
C ALA A 9 13.18 -18.44 -12.73
N GLY A 10 14.50 -18.32 -12.51
CA GLY A 10 15.10 -18.28 -11.18
C GLY A 10 14.75 -17.03 -10.36
N HIS A 11 14.51 -15.88 -10.99
CA HIS A 11 14.12 -14.64 -10.30
C HIS A 11 12.68 -14.71 -9.79
N ASP A 12 11.75 -15.19 -10.61
CA ASP A 12 10.36 -15.43 -10.24
C ASP A 12 10.24 -16.45 -9.09
N SER A 13 10.97 -17.56 -9.18
CA SER A 13 11.04 -18.56 -8.10
C SER A 13 11.65 -18.00 -6.81
N LEU A 14 12.63 -17.09 -6.92
CA LEU A 14 13.20 -16.39 -5.77
C LEU A 14 12.17 -15.45 -5.12
N GLY A 15 11.41 -14.70 -5.94
CA GLY A 15 10.31 -13.85 -5.48
C GLY A 15 9.31 -14.65 -4.63
N HIS A 16 8.81 -15.76 -5.16
CA HIS A 16 7.89 -16.65 -4.44
C HIS A 16 8.48 -17.20 -3.13
N ALA A 17 9.75 -17.57 -3.13
CA ALA A 17 10.41 -18.05 -1.92
C ALA A 17 10.54 -16.97 -0.84
N LEU A 18 10.86 -15.73 -1.23
CA LEU A 18 10.92 -14.58 -0.32
C LEU A 18 9.52 -14.21 0.18
N GLU A 19 8.51 -14.19 -0.68
CA GLU A 19 7.11 -13.97 -0.32
C GLU A 19 6.66 -14.97 0.75
N ALA A 20 6.98 -16.25 0.57
CA ALA A 20 6.62 -17.26 1.55
C ALA A 20 7.39 -17.13 2.88
N ALA A 21 8.69 -16.80 2.80
CA ALA A 21 9.54 -16.63 3.98
C ALA A 21 9.16 -15.39 4.81
N THR A 22 8.66 -14.34 4.17
CA THR A 22 8.29 -13.07 4.82
C THR A 22 6.84 -13.05 5.29
N THR A 23 5.92 -13.73 4.61
CA THR A 23 4.50 -13.67 4.98
C THR A 23 4.04 -14.88 5.78
N GLY A 24 4.79 -16.00 5.71
CA GLY A 24 4.39 -17.28 6.29
C GLY A 24 3.33 -18.04 5.47
N TYR A 25 2.81 -17.46 4.38
CA TYR A 25 1.89 -18.13 3.44
C TYR A 25 2.66 -18.72 2.26
N ALA A 26 2.19 -19.81 1.67
CA ALA A 26 2.71 -20.20 0.36
C ALA A 26 2.34 -19.12 -0.68
N TYR A 27 3.20 -18.89 -1.67
CA TYR A 27 3.00 -17.83 -2.68
C TYR A 27 1.72 -18.01 -3.52
N ASP A 28 1.24 -19.26 -3.61
CA ASP A 28 0.02 -19.68 -4.31
C ASP A 28 -1.10 -20.10 -3.35
N ALA A 29 -0.92 -19.84 -2.04
CA ALA A 29 -1.97 -20.08 -1.08
C ALA A 29 -3.17 -19.17 -1.37
N ASP A 30 -4.37 -19.71 -1.15
CA ASP A 30 -5.54 -18.89 -0.91
C ASP A 30 -5.53 -18.57 0.60
N PRO A 31 -5.08 -17.37 1.02
CA PRO A 31 -4.91 -17.03 2.43
C PRO A 31 -6.24 -17.01 3.19
N MET A 32 -7.37 -16.99 2.48
CA MET A 32 -8.72 -17.01 3.04
C MET A 32 -9.37 -18.39 2.97
N ALA A 33 -8.70 -19.39 2.39
CA ALA A 33 -9.18 -20.75 2.43
C ALA A 33 -8.98 -21.33 3.83
N ALA A 34 -10.04 -21.33 4.64
CA ALA A 34 -10.16 -22.07 5.91
C ALA A 34 -10.08 -23.61 5.76
N LYS A 35 -9.52 -24.11 4.65
CA LYS A 35 -9.42 -25.53 4.28
C LYS A 35 -8.06 -26.14 4.56
N ASP A 36 -7.04 -25.36 4.88
CA ASP A 36 -5.74 -25.91 5.26
C ASP A 36 -5.75 -26.34 6.74
N PRO A 37 -5.74 -27.65 7.06
CA PRO A 37 -5.70 -28.13 8.44
C PRO A 37 -4.39 -27.80 9.17
N MET A 38 -3.32 -27.36 8.48
CA MET A 38 -2.07 -26.87 9.07
C MET A 38 -2.09 -25.37 9.39
N ILE A 39 -3.08 -24.62 8.87
CA ILE A 39 -3.30 -23.20 9.16
C ILE A 39 -4.65 -23.07 9.87
N PRO A 40 -4.70 -23.31 11.19
CA PRO A 40 -5.95 -23.22 11.92
C PRO A 40 -6.43 -21.77 12.00
N GLY A 41 -7.36 -21.42 11.10
CA GLY A 41 -8.09 -20.16 11.04
C GLY A 41 -7.52 -19.13 10.06
N ASN A 42 -8.37 -18.21 9.60
CA ASN A 42 -7.98 -16.97 8.92
C ASN A 42 -7.20 -16.12 9.94
N ARG A 43 -5.90 -16.29 10.05
CA ARG A 43 -5.06 -15.63 11.07
C ARG A 43 -3.84 -15.03 10.40
N ASP A 44 -3.33 -13.94 10.95
CA ASP A 44 -2.01 -13.41 10.61
C ASP A 44 -0.94 -14.51 10.86
N MET A 45 -0.14 -14.79 9.83
CA MET A 45 0.93 -15.79 9.85
C MET A 45 2.32 -15.19 10.04
N ARG A 46 2.42 -13.85 10.15
CA ARG A 46 3.67 -13.16 10.42
C ARG A 46 4.16 -13.45 11.84
N THR A 47 5.46 -13.60 11.98
CA THR A 47 6.18 -13.81 13.23
C THR A 47 7.44 -12.95 13.27
N ALA A 48 8.13 -12.94 14.42
CA ALA A 48 9.44 -12.32 14.55
C ALA A 48 10.44 -12.80 13.48
N GLU A 49 10.42 -14.09 13.15
CA GLU A 49 11.32 -14.67 12.16
C GLU A 49 10.99 -14.20 10.74
N THR A 50 9.70 -14.16 10.38
CA THR A 50 9.29 -13.69 9.05
C THR A 50 9.57 -12.19 8.90
N ALA A 51 9.36 -11.42 9.98
CA ALA A 51 9.69 -10.01 10.04
C ALA A 51 11.19 -9.76 9.87
N GLY A 52 12.05 -10.57 10.50
CA GLY A 52 13.50 -10.48 10.29
C GLY A 52 13.94 -10.77 8.85
N VAL A 53 13.19 -11.57 8.09
CA VAL A 53 13.41 -11.72 6.63
C VAL A 53 12.93 -10.47 5.90
N MET A 54 11.75 -9.94 6.26
CA MET A 54 11.19 -8.74 5.65
C MET A 54 12.13 -7.53 5.81
N GLU A 55 12.70 -7.34 7.00
CA GLU A 55 13.69 -6.29 7.28
C GLU A 55 14.90 -6.40 6.33
N GLN A 56 15.38 -7.62 6.07
CA GLN A 56 16.50 -7.83 5.14
C GLN A 56 16.11 -7.54 3.68
N VAL A 57 14.91 -7.93 3.27
CA VAL A 57 14.38 -7.61 1.94
C VAL A 57 14.24 -6.09 1.78
N ALA A 58 13.62 -5.41 2.74
CA ALA A 58 13.45 -3.96 2.76
C ALA A 58 14.80 -3.23 2.77
N PHE A 59 15.76 -3.71 3.56
CA PHE A 59 17.11 -3.16 3.59
C PHE A 59 17.82 -3.29 2.24
N LEU A 60 17.75 -4.47 1.61
CA LEU A 60 18.41 -4.75 0.34
C LEU A 60 17.78 -3.96 -0.81
N TYR A 61 16.46 -4.06 -0.98
CA TYR A 61 15.76 -3.37 -2.07
C TYR A 61 15.53 -1.89 -1.78
N GLY A 62 15.59 -1.45 -0.53
CA GLY A 62 15.65 -0.04 -0.16
C GLY A 62 17.06 0.56 -0.25
N SER A 63 18.08 -0.20 -0.64
CA SER A 63 19.45 0.31 -0.79
C SER A 63 19.60 1.25 -2.00
N GLU A 64 20.77 1.89 -2.15
CA GLU A 64 21.08 2.73 -3.32
C GLU A 64 20.99 1.96 -4.65
N ASP A 65 21.31 0.68 -4.63
CA ASP A 65 21.23 -0.21 -5.79
C ASP A 65 19.82 -0.79 -6.00
N GLY A 66 18.90 -0.57 -5.05
CA GLY A 66 17.52 -1.05 -5.07
C GLY A 66 16.76 -0.80 -6.38
N PRO A 67 16.71 0.45 -6.88
CA PRO A 67 16.14 0.77 -8.19
C PRO A 67 16.68 -0.11 -9.31
N LYS A 68 18.00 -0.24 -9.39
CA LYS A 68 18.66 -1.05 -10.42
C LYS A 68 18.32 -2.53 -10.27
N MET A 69 18.40 -3.06 -9.06
CA MET A 69 18.06 -4.45 -8.76
C MET A 69 16.62 -4.77 -9.16
N LEU A 70 15.66 -3.91 -8.83
CA LEU A 70 14.26 -4.10 -9.20
C LEU A 70 14.08 -4.13 -10.72
N HIS A 71 14.78 -3.27 -11.47
CA HIS A 71 14.66 -3.23 -12.94
C HIS A 71 15.37 -4.42 -13.62
N GLU A 72 16.55 -4.81 -13.14
CA GLU A 72 17.27 -5.99 -13.62
C GLU A 72 16.55 -7.30 -13.26
N GLN A 73 15.73 -7.27 -12.21
CA GLN A 73 14.99 -8.40 -11.68
C GLN A 73 13.48 -8.12 -11.63
N ALA A 74 12.94 -7.53 -12.71
CA ALA A 74 11.53 -7.09 -12.76
C ALA A 74 10.51 -8.19 -12.45
N GLN A 75 10.89 -9.47 -12.56
CA GLN A 75 10.07 -10.62 -12.19
C GLN A 75 9.85 -10.77 -10.67
N LEU A 76 10.57 -10.04 -9.82
CA LEU A 76 10.31 -10.01 -8.37
C LEU A 76 9.33 -8.92 -7.96
N ALA A 77 8.93 -8.02 -8.86
CA ALA A 77 8.16 -6.85 -8.49
C ALA A 77 6.80 -7.21 -7.87
N ASP A 78 6.14 -8.26 -8.35
CA ASP A 78 4.87 -8.73 -7.78
C ASP A 78 5.04 -9.26 -6.34
N SER A 79 5.99 -10.16 -6.10
CA SER A 79 6.30 -10.67 -4.76
C SER A 79 6.79 -9.55 -3.85
N LEU A 80 7.62 -8.61 -4.33
CA LEU A 80 8.05 -7.44 -3.54
C LEU A 80 6.86 -6.55 -3.15
N GLY A 81 5.93 -6.33 -4.08
CA GLY A 81 4.68 -5.63 -3.80
C GLY A 81 3.83 -6.34 -2.74
N LYS A 82 3.66 -7.66 -2.86
CA LYS A 82 2.92 -8.48 -1.89
C LYS A 82 3.57 -8.49 -0.52
N MET A 83 4.90 -8.55 -0.45
CA MET A 83 5.65 -8.42 0.80
C MET A 83 5.45 -7.04 1.43
N GLY A 84 5.50 -5.97 0.64
CA GLY A 84 5.19 -4.62 1.12
C GLY A 84 3.75 -4.50 1.65
N ALA A 85 2.77 -5.06 0.94
CA ALA A 85 1.38 -5.10 1.36
C ALA A 85 1.17 -5.87 2.68
N ALA A 86 1.83 -7.02 2.82
CA ALA A 86 1.73 -7.84 4.03
C ALA A 86 2.33 -7.17 5.27
N TYR A 87 3.17 -6.15 5.11
CA TYR A 87 3.81 -5.39 6.19
C TYR A 87 3.39 -3.91 6.21
N ILE A 88 2.25 -3.58 5.60
CA ILE A 88 1.83 -2.18 5.46
C ILE A 88 1.56 -1.50 6.82
N ASP A 89 1.13 -2.26 7.83
CA ASP A 89 0.98 -1.81 9.21
C ASP A 89 2.33 -1.40 9.83
N ASP A 90 3.37 -2.22 9.65
CA ASP A 90 4.71 -1.95 10.17
C ASP A 90 5.43 -0.84 9.39
N ILE A 91 5.15 -0.73 8.10
CA ILE A 91 5.61 0.37 7.25
C ILE A 91 5.00 1.68 7.74
N ASN A 92 3.68 1.73 7.94
CA ASN A 92 3.01 2.93 8.45
C ASN A 92 3.47 3.29 9.86
N TYR A 93 3.59 2.31 10.75
CA TYR A 93 4.22 2.50 12.06
C TYR A 93 5.63 3.11 11.92
N SER A 94 6.44 2.62 10.98
CA SER A 94 7.79 3.13 10.72
C SER A 94 7.81 4.55 10.17
N LEU A 95 6.77 5.00 9.47
CA LEU A 95 6.65 6.38 8.98
C LEU A 95 6.28 7.37 10.10
N THR A 96 5.59 6.92 11.15
CA THR A 96 5.16 7.78 12.26
C THR A 96 6.30 8.46 13.03
N GLY A 97 5.94 9.50 13.78
CA GLY A 97 6.83 10.19 14.70
C GLY A 97 7.78 11.18 14.02
N VAL A 98 8.85 11.53 14.72
CA VAL A 98 9.89 12.43 14.20
C VAL A 98 11.15 11.63 13.92
N GLY A 99 11.28 11.16 12.68
CA GLY A 99 12.29 10.16 12.33
C GLY A 99 12.02 8.86 13.08
N ASP A 100 12.99 8.34 13.83
CA ASP A 100 12.83 7.11 14.62
C ASP A 100 12.43 7.36 16.09
N HIS A 101 11.97 8.57 16.39
CA HIS A 101 11.58 8.97 17.74
C HIS A 101 10.08 9.23 17.84
N VAL A 102 9.51 8.95 19.02
CA VAL A 102 8.10 9.23 19.34
C VAL A 102 7.17 8.54 18.34
N LYS A 103 7.36 7.23 18.15
CA LYS A 103 6.51 6.40 17.30
C LYS A 103 5.10 6.31 17.86
N ASP A 104 4.14 6.21 16.97
CA ASP A 104 2.73 6.11 17.31
C ASP A 104 2.28 4.64 17.35
N GLU A 105 2.43 4.04 18.53
CA GLU A 105 1.95 2.68 18.78
C GLU A 105 0.43 2.61 18.99
N GLU A 106 -0.22 3.74 19.29
CA GLU A 106 -1.65 3.78 19.59
C GLU A 106 -2.47 3.71 18.30
N ALA A 107 -2.11 4.51 17.29
CA ALA A 107 -2.74 4.45 15.97
C ALA A 107 -2.32 3.20 15.17
N PHE A 108 -1.07 2.71 15.37
CA PHE A 108 -0.49 1.58 14.64
C PHE A 108 -0.01 0.45 15.59
N PRO A 109 -0.93 -0.25 16.27
CA PRO A 109 -0.58 -1.30 17.23
C PRO A 109 0.03 -2.53 16.55
N ALA A 110 0.89 -3.25 17.28
CA ALA A 110 1.60 -4.41 16.77
C ALA A 110 0.62 -5.57 16.59
N LYS A 111 0.64 -6.21 15.42
CA LYS A 111 -0.23 -7.36 15.13
C LYS A 111 0.38 -8.70 15.55
N TYR A 112 1.69 -8.72 15.75
CA TYR A 112 2.45 -9.89 16.17
C TYR A 112 3.66 -9.46 17.02
N ALA A 113 4.24 -10.41 17.74
CA ALA A 113 5.39 -10.14 18.61
C ALA A 113 6.65 -9.86 17.77
N ASP A 114 7.47 -8.91 18.25
CA ASP A 114 8.69 -8.46 17.58
C ASP A 114 8.43 -8.08 16.11
N ARG A 115 7.52 -7.12 15.93
CA ARG A 115 7.16 -6.56 14.62
C ARG A 115 8.39 -6.10 13.84
N ALA A 116 8.28 -6.08 12.51
CA ALA A 116 9.34 -5.60 11.65
C ALA A 116 9.71 -4.14 11.96
N ASN A 117 11.01 -3.88 12.12
CA ASN A 117 11.54 -2.55 12.38
C ASN A 117 12.37 -2.06 11.19
N LEU A 118 11.69 -1.39 10.25
CA LEU A 118 12.33 -0.84 9.06
C LEU A 118 13.06 0.48 9.34
N GLY A 119 12.64 1.20 10.39
CA GLY A 119 12.97 2.61 10.60
C GLY A 119 12.35 3.53 9.54
N ASN A 120 12.25 4.82 9.84
CA ASN A 120 11.60 5.80 8.97
C ASN A 120 12.24 5.86 7.58
N GLN A 121 13.57 5.98 7.51
CA GLN A 121 14.27 6.03 6.22
C GLN A 121 14.28 4.70 5.46
N GLY A 122 14.26 3.56 6.18
CA GLY A 122 14.14 2.26 5.54
C GLY A 122 12.78 2.07 4.88
N ALA A 123 11.70 2.46 5.56
CA ALA A 123 10.34 2.46 5.01
C ALA A 123 10.21 3.36 3.79
N ILE A 124 10.67 4.63 3.89
CA ILE A 124 10.68 5.58 2.76
C ILE A 124 11.46 5.01 1.57
N SER A 125 12.67 4.51 1.80
CA SER A 125 13.51 3.98 0.73
C SER A 125 12.88 2.76 0.06
N PHE A 126 12.33 1.84 0.84
CA PHE A 126 11.69 0.64 0.31
C PHE A 126 10.42 0.99 -0.50
N LEU A 127 9.51 1.79 0.05
CA LEU A 127 8.32 2.26 -0.67
C LEU A 127 8.68 2.97 -1.97
N SER A 128 9.71 3.83 -1.95
CA SER A 128 10.13 4.54 -3.15
C SER A 128 10.60 3.61 -4.25
N VAL A 129 11.26 2.49 -3.92
CA VAL A 129 11.69 1.50 -4.91
C VAL A 129 10.50 0.72 -5.44
N LEU A 130 9.57 0.28 -4.58
CA LEU A 130 8.34 -0.36 -5.01
C LEU A 130 7.49 0.54 -5.92
N GLY A 131 7.47 1.84 -5.67
CA GLY A 131 6.76 2.81 -6.49
C GLY A 131 7.29 2.94 -7.93
N GLN A 132 8.56 2.58 -8.18
CA GLN A 132 9.13 2.67 -9.54
C GLN A 132 8.53 1.66 -10.52
N ASN A 133 8.01 0.53 -10.04
CA ASN A 133 7.41 -0.51 -10.89
C ASN A 133 5.88 -0.48 -10.79
N GLU A 134 5.21 -0.53 -11.94
CA GLU A 134 3.74 -0.46 -12.07
C GLU A 134 3.01 -1.55 -11.27
N THR A 135 3.54 -2.78 -11.22
CA THR A 135 2.92 -3.89 -10.49
C THR A 135 3.05 -3.70 -8.98
N SER A 136 4.25 -3.54 -8.45
CA SER A 136 4.44 -3.34 -6.99
C SER A 136 3.75 -2.07 -6.49
N HIS A 137 3.78 -1.00 -7.28
CA HIS A 137 3.06 0.24 -6.99
C HIS A 137 1.56 -0.02 -6.80
N GLY A 138 0.92 -0.70 -7.76
CA GLY A 138 -0.51 -1.02 -7.67
C GLY A 138 -0.85 -1.91 -6.47
N VAL A 139 -0.01 -2.93 -6.18
CA VAL A 139 -0.20 -3.84 -5.05
C VAL A 139 -0.19 -3.10 -3.72
N VAL A 140 0.87 -2.33 -3.47
CA VAL A 140 1.08 -1.65 -2.19
C VAL A 140 0.08 -0.51 -2.01
N THR A 141 -0.25 0.19 -3.10
CA THR A 141 -1.26 1.26 -3.08
C THR A 141 -2.63 0.73 -2.64
N ALA A 142 -3.06 -0.39 -3.20
CA ALA A 142 -4.31 -1.05 -2.82
C ALA A 142 -4.30 -1.48 -1.36
N ALA A 143 -3.19 -2.06 -0.88
CA ALA A 143 -3.04 -2.45 0.51
C ALA A 143 -3.03 -1.25 1.48
N GLN A 144 -2.35 -0.15 1.11
CA GLN A 144 -2.33 1.07 1.89
C GLN A 144 -3.72 1.68 2.03
N HIS A 145 -4.47 1.80 0.94
CA HIS A 145 -5.83 2.33 0.98
C HIS A 145 -6.71 1.48 1.90
N LEU A 146 -6.70 0.15 1.72
CA LEU A 146 -7.50 -0.74 2.56
C LEU A 146 -7.10 -0.69 4.04
N TYR A 147 -5.80 -0.62 4.33
CA TYR A 147 -5.30 -0.51 5.70
C TYR A 147 -5.76 0.80 6.35
N THR A 148 -5.63 1.93 5.66
CA THR A 148 -6.12 3.23 6.16
C THR A 148 -7.60 3.18 6.48
N LEU A 149 -8.45 2.66 5.57
CA LEU A 149 -9.88 2.48 5.83
C LEU A 149 -10.14 1.60 7.07
N SER A 150 -9.32 0.57 7.28
CA SER A 150 -9.45 -0.31 8.44
C SER A 150 -9.07 0.37 9.77
N VAL A 151 -8.10 1.29 9.76
CA VAL A 151 -7.75 2.07 10.96
C VAL A 151 -8.86 3.07 11.27
N LEU A 152 -9.43 3.73 10.26
CA LEU A 152 -10.58 4.63 10.42
C LEU A 152 -11.78 3.91 11.04
N ASP A 153 -12.10 2.73 10.52
CA ASP A 153 -13.17 1.88 11.01
C ASP A 153 -12.93 1.37 12.45
N ALA A 154 -11.68 1.05 12.80
CA ALA A 154 -11.30 0.70 14.17
C ALA A 154 -11.35 1.90 15.14
N ASN A 155 -11.35 3.13 14.62
CA ASN A 155 -11.32 4.37 15.40
C ASN A 155 -12.52 5.28 15.07
N PRO A 156 -13.77 4.87 15.36
CA PRO A 156 -14.93 5.76 15.24
C PRO A 156 -14.78 6.93 16.20
N ALA A 157 -15.32 8.12 15.89
CA ALA A 157 -15.09 9.39 16.58
C ALA A 157 -15.76 9.52 17.98
N THR A 158 -15.78 8.42 18.72
CA THR A 158 -16.34 8.28 20.07
C THR A 158 -15.45 8.82 21.18
N SER A 159 -14.19 9.16 20.88
CA SER A 159 -13.22 9.71 21.83
C SER A 159 -12.20 10.61 21.11
N SER A 160 -11.52 11.49 21.85
CA SER A 160 -10.45 12.31 21.27
C SER A 160 -9.29 11.46 20.76
N ALA A 161 -8.94 10.38 21.46
CA ALA A 161 -7.89 9.47 21.04
C ALA A 161 -8.25 8.76 19.72
N ASN A 162 -9.51 8.35 19.54
CA ASN A 162 -9.94 7.75 18.27
C ASN A 162 -9.89 8.77 17.12
N ILE A 163 -10.28 10.02 17.39
CA ILE A 163 -10.22 11.10 16.40
C ILE A 163 -8.75 11.37 16.01
N ASP A 164 -7.84 11.40 16.98
CA ASP A 164 -6.41 11.60 16.73
C ASP A 164 -5.84 10.40 15.94
N ASN A 165 -6.12 9.16 16.33
CA ASN A 165 -5.70 7.96 15.58
C ASN A 165 -6.23 7.94 14.13
N ALA A 166 -7.46 8.41 13.90
CA ALA A 166 -8.04 8.50 12.57
C ALA A 166 -7.34 9.57 11.71
N HIS A 167 -6.96 10.70 12.31
CA HIS A 167 -6.15 11.74 11.67
C HIS A 167 -4.77 11.21 11.29
N ASP A 168 -4.10 10.53 12.22
CA ASP A 168 -2.79 9.94 12.00
C ASP A 168 -2.83 8.88 10.88
N ALA A 169 -3.89 8.06 10.83
CA ALA A 169 -4.11 7.10 9.75
C ALA A 169 -4.23 7.74 8.36
N LEU A 170 -4.97 8.84 8.25
CA LEU A 170 -5.12 9.59 7.00
C LEU A 170 -3.82 10.30 6.60
N THR A 171 -3.11 10.88 7.57
CA THR A 171 -1.89 11.65 7.35
C THR A 171 -0.74 10.73 6.93
N ILE A 172 -0.50 9.66 7.69
CA ILE A 172 0.53 8.65 7.38
C ILE A 172 0.17 7.86 6.12
N GLY A 173 -1.12 7.55 5.93
CA GLY A 173 -1.59 6.97 4.68
C GLY A 173 -1.33 7.87 3.48
N GLY A 174 -1.54 9.18 3.63
CA GLY A 174 -1.17 10.19 2.65
C GLY A 174 0.34 10.21 2.36
N GLU A 175 1.19 10.16 3.38
CA GLU A 175 2.66 10.12 3.21
C GLU A 175 3.11 8.85 2.46
N ALA A 176 2.65 7.66 2.88
CA ALA A 176 2.98 6.41 2.22
C ALA A 176 2.57 6.40 0.74
N ARG A 177 1.35 6.90 0.46
CA ARG A 177 0.82 7.08 -0.91
C ARG A 177 1.64 8.08 -1.70
N GLY A 178 2.01 9.21 -1.11
CA GLY A 178 2.84 10.23 -1.73
C GLY A 178 4.20 9.69 -2.17
N ILE A 179 4.88 8.91 -1.31
CA ILE A 179 6.16 8.27 -1.63
C ILE A 179 6.03 7.34 -2.85
N LEU A 180 5.01 6.48 -2.87
CA LEU A 180 4.73 5.53 -3.95
C LEU A 180 4.42 6.26 -5.27
N ASP A 181 3.46 7.18 -5.23
CA ASP A 181 2.94 7.90 -6.39
C ASP A 181 4.02 8.82 -6.99
N HIS A 182 4.81 9.50 -6.14
CA HIS A 182 5.93 10.31 -6.59
C HIS A 182 6.99 9.48 -7.32
N SER A 183 7.37 8.33 -6.75
CA SER A 183 8.36 7.44 -7.35
C SER A 183 7.86 6.85 -8.67
N ARG A 184 6.56 6.57 -8.77
CA ARG A 184 5.93 6.10 -10.00
C ARG A 184 5.98 7.15 -11.09
N VAL A 185 5.60 8.38 -10.77
CA VAL A 185 5.63 9.53 -11.69
C VAL A 185 7.06 9.80 -12.17
N GLN A 186 8.04 9.80 -11.26
CA GLN A 186 9.44 9.99 -11.63
C GLN A 186 9.97 8.88 -12.53
N GLN A 187 9.68 7.61 -12.22
CA GLN A 187 10.13 6.50 -13.06
C GLN A 187 9.47 6.52 -14.43
N ALA A 188 8.16 6.81 -14.52
CA ALA A 188 7.48 6.95 -15.82
C ALA A 188 8.10 8.08 -16.66
N ALA A 189 8.41 9.21 -16.04
CA ALA A 189 9.08 10.32 -16.71
C ALA A 189 10.50 9.97 -17.17
N GLU A 190 11.24 9.18 -16.40
CA GLU A 190 12.60 8.71 -16.74
C GLU A 190 12.58 7.68 -17.87
N THR A 191 11.69 6.68 -17.81
CA THR A 191 11.56 5.62 -18.81
C THR A 191 11.07 6.14 -20.16
N PHE A 192 10.13 7.09 -20.18
CA PHE A 192 9.51 7.62 -21.39
C PHE A 192 9.94 9.06 -21.69
N LYS A 193 11.22 9.38 -21.43
CA LYS A 193 11.77 10.73 -21.67
C LYS A 193 11.53 11.19 -23.11
N GLY A 194 10.75 12.26 -23.25
CA GLY A 194 10.40 12.85 -24.55
C GLY A 194 9.18 12.21 -25.22
N GLU A 195 8.54 11.23 -24.59
CA GLU A 195 7.37 10.49 -25.07
C GLU A 195 6.17 10.70 -24.13
N ALA A 196 5.68 11.95 -24.07
CA ALA A 196 4.61 12.33 -23.14
C ALA A 196 3.35 11.45 -23.23
N GLU A 197 3.01 10.96 -24.43
CA GLU A 197 1.86 10.06 -24.61
C GLU A 197 2.08 8.71 -23.90
N GLU A 198 3.28 8.13 -24.01
CA GLU A 198 3.58 6.84 -23.39
C GLU A 198 3.75 6.96 -21.88
N GLN A 199 4.35 8.07 -21.42
CA GLN A 199 4.34 8.45 -20.01
C GLN A 199 2.89 8.50 -19.47
N ASN A 200 1.99 9.21 -20.16
CA ASN A 200 0.62 9.37 -19.69
C ASN A 200 -0.18 8.06 -19.73
N LYS A 201 0.07 7.18 -20.71
CA LYS A 201 -0.52 5.82 -20.73
C LYS A 201 -0.02 4.99 -19.56
N SER A 202 1.27 5.09 -19.25
CA SER A 202 1.88 4.36 -18.14
C SER A 202 1.31 4.79 -16.79
N LEU A 203 1.12 6.10 -16.58
CA LEU A 203 0.40 6.62 -15.42
C LEU A 203 -1.07 6.24 -15.43
N GLY A 204 -1.70 6.21 -16.61
CA GLY A 204 -3.06 5.70 -16.82
C GLY A 204 -3.27 4.31 -16.24
N ARG A 205 -2.39 3.36 -16.60
CA ARG A 205 -2.43 1.99 -16.06
C ARG A 205 -2.10 1.95 -14.57
N SER A 206 -1.16 2.79 -14.13
CA SER A 206 -0.81 2.89 -12.70
C SER A 206 -1.92 3.51 -11.87
N GLY A 207 -2.88 4.23 -12.48
CA GLY A 207 -4.02 4.86 -11.80
C GLY A 207 -5.22 3.93 -11.59
N ASP A 208 -5.11 2.66 -11.97
CA ASP A 208 -6.17 1.66 -11.79
C ASP A 208 -6.30 1.15 -10.35
N TRP A 209 -5.41 1.56 -9.43
CA TRP A 209 -5.54 1.24 -7.99
C TRP A 209 -6.85 1.74 -7.37
N VAL A 210 -7.48 2.76 -7.96
CA VAL A 210 -8.81 3.28 -7.56
C VAL A 210 -9.90 2.20 -7.65
N LYS A 211 -9.67 1.16 -8.46
CA LYS A 211 -10.63 0.09 -8.72
C LYS A 211 -10.40 -1.10 -7.77
N LEU A 212 -10.42 -0.87 -6.47
CA LEU A 212 -10.55 -1.99 -5.52
C LEU A 212 -11.85 -2.75 -5.87
N GLY A 213 -11.69 -3.91 -6.50
CA GLY A 213 -12.77 -4.64 -7.14
C GLY A 213 -13.54 -5.55 -6.19
N ALA A 214 -14.72 -5.98 -6.64
CA ALA A 214 -15.52 -6.99 -5.96
C ALA A 214 -14.67 -8.26 -5.80
N GLY A 215 -14.35 -8.63 -4.56
CA GLY A 215 -13.45 -9.77 -4.30
C GLY A 215 -12.50 -9.58 -3.13
N VAL A 216 -12.44 -8.41 -2.50
CA VAL A 216 -11.76 -8.28 -1.21
C VAL A 216 -12.47 -9.18 -0.19
N VAL A 217 -11.75 -10.16 0.34
CA VAL A 217 -12.24 -11.07 1.39
C VAL A 217 -11.48 -10.77 2.66
N VAL A 218 -12.17 -10.63 3.80
CA VAL A 218 -11.55 -10.34 5.09
C VAL A 218 -11.79 -11.51 6.04
N GLY A 219 -10.76 -11.85 6.83
CA GLY A 219 -10.89 -12.80 7.91
C GLY A 219 -9.76 -12.69 8.93
N GLY A 220 -10.10 -12.62 10.21
CA GLY A 220 -9.16 -12.60 11.33
C GLY A 220 -8.02 -11.60 11.19
N GLY A 221 -8.39 -10.34 11.02
CA GLY A 221 -7.45 -9.21 11.02
C GLY A 221 -6.60 -9.08 9.75
N ILE A 222 -6.85 -9.87 8.71
CA ILE A 222 -6.22 -9.73 7.40
C ILE A 222 -7.27 -9.69 6.28
N ALA A 223 -6.91 -9.08 5.16
CA ALA A 223 -7.68 -9.04 3.92
C ALA A 223 -6.91 -9.68 2.76
N ALA A 224 -7.65 -10.32 1.87
CA ALA A 224 -7.18 -10.84 0.59
C ALA A 224 -7.68 -9.91 -0.51
N ILE A 225 -6.76 -9.16 -1.11
CA ILE A 225 -7.05 -8.15 -2.11
C ILE A 225 -6.81 -8.75 -3.50
N PRO A 226 -7.78 -8.67 -4.42
CA PRO A 226 -7.54 -9.07 -5.80
C PRO A 226 -6.57 -8.08 -6.44
N LEU A 227 -5.53 -8.58 -7.10
CA LEU A 227 -4.58 -7.72 -7.79
C LEU A 227 -5.23 -7.07 -9.03
N PRO A 228 -5.26 -5.72 -9.12
CA PRO A 228 -5.73 -5.03 -10.32
C PRO A 228 -4.97 -5.51 -11.56
N GLY A 229 -5.71 -5.83 -12.65
CA GLY A 229 -5.11 -6.28 -13.90
C GLY A 229 -4.56 -7.72 -13.91
N SER A 230 -4.69 -8.47 -12.80
CA SER A 230 -4.31 -9.89 -12.74
C SER A 230 -5.48 -10.83 -13.10
N THR A 231 -5.17 -12.07 -13.47
CA THR A 231 -6.19 -13.12 -13.54
C THR A 231 -6.66 -13.48 -12.13
N ALA A 232 -7.93 -13.90 -11.99
CA ALA A 232 -8.69 -14.04 -10.73
C ALA A 232 -8.10 -14.97 -9.63
N ALA A 233 -6.86 -15.44 -9.76
CA ALA A 233 -6.19 -16.34 -8.80
C ALA A 233 -5.09 -15.67 -7.96
N ALA A 234 -4.70 -14.42 -8.26
CA ALA A 234 -3.63 -13.75 -7.52
C ALA A 234 -4.21 -12.85 -6.41
N LEU A 235 -4.13 -13.32 -5.17
CA LEU A 235 -4.54 -12.60 -3.97
C LEU A 235 -3.32 -12.01 -3.24
N VAL A 236 -3.49 -10.83 -2.66
CA VAL A 236 -2.51 -10.17 -1.80
C VAL A 236 -3.04 -10.16 -0.38
N VAL A 237 -2.21 -10.53 0.59
CA VAL A 237 -2.56 -10.39 2.01
C VAL A 237 -2.16 -9.00 2.48
N ALA A 238 -3.11 -8.29 3.09
CA ALA A 238 -2.84 -7.05 3.83
C ALA A 238 -3.43 -7.16 5.24
N PRO A 239 -2.70 -6.75 6.30
CA PRO A 239 -3.28 -6.66 7.63
C PRO A 239 -4.39 -5.61 7.69
N LEU A 240 -5.27 -5.74 8.67
CA LEU A 240 -6.29 -4.76 9.03
C LEU A 240 -6.10 -4.37 10.50
N ALA A 241 -6.41 -3.12 10.82
CA ALA A 241 -6.31 -2.60 12.18
C ALA A 241 -7.33 -3.27 13.13
N ALA A 242 -8.49 -3.67 12.64
CA ALA A 242 -9.50 -4.37 13.43
C ALA A 242 -9.23 -5.88 13.51
N ASP A 243 -9.13 -6.43 14.73
CA ASP A 243 -9.04 -7.88 14.97
C ASP A 243 -10.43 -8.52 14.88
N THR A 244 -10.96 -8.69 13.67
CA THR A 244 -12.28 -9.31 13.48
C THR A 244 -12.18 -10.83 13.47
N VAL A 245 -12.33 -11.44 14.66
CA VAL A 245 -12.67 -12.87 14.80
C VAL A 245 -14.17 -13.04 14.50
N GLY A 246 -14.57 -12.79 13.26
CA GLY A 246 -15.98 -12.94 12.85
C GLY A 246 -16.26 -12.36 11.46
N ASN A 247 -17.25 -12.93 10.77
CA ASN A 247 -17.67 -12.62 9.39
C ASN A 247 -18.23 -11.19 9.17
N ALA A 248 -17.92 -10.24 10.05
CA ALA A 248 -18.29 -8.85 9.88
C ALA A 248 -17.05 -8.09 9.40
N VAL A 249 -16.93 -7.95 8.08
CA VAL A 249 -16.34 -6.72 7.53
C VAL A 249 -17.24 -5.61 8.04
N ASN A 250 -16.70 -4.72 8.86
CA ASN A 250 -17.49 -3.64 9.40
C ASN A 250 -18.10 -2.81 8.26
N THR A 251 -19.26 -2.24 8.55
CA THR A 251 -20.12 -1.56 7.58
C THR A 251 -19.39 -0.45 6.81
N PHE A 252 -18.42 0.25 7.43
CA PHE A 252 -17.65 1.32 6.78
C PHE A 252 -16.76 0.80 5.65
N ILE A 253 -15.86 -0.15 5.94
CA ILE A 253 -14.96 -0.74 4.92
C ILE A 253 -15.79 -1.36 3.80
N GLY A 254 -16.87 -2.08 4.15
CA GLY A 254 -17.76 -2.68 3.16
C GLY A 254 -18.43 -1.63 2.26
N HIS A 255 -19.01 -0.59 2.86
CA HIS A 255 -19.64 0.50 2.11
C HIS A 255 -18.67 1.26 1.21
N GLU A 256 -17.45 1.51 1.68
CA GLU A 256 -16.47 2.29 0.91
C GLU A 256 -15.93 1.48 -0.27
N ILE A 257 -15.69 0.18 -0.08
CA ILE A 257 -15.41 -0.73 -1.18
C ILE A 257 -16.58 -0.74 -2.16
N ASP A 258 -17.82 -0.91 -1.69
CA ASP A 258 -19.01 -0.95 -2.55
C ASP A 258 -19.21 0.35 -3.37
N LYS A 259 -19.01 1.53 -2.78
CA LYS A 259 -19.02 2.82 -3.49
C LYS A 259 -17.94 2.90 -4.56
N GLY A 260 -16.72 2.42 -4.26
CA GLY A 260 -15.63 2.31 -5.23
C GLY A 260 -16.00 1.44 -6.45
N LEU A 261 -16.84 0.41 -6.27
CA LEU A 261 -17.35 -0.44 -7.35
C LEU A 261 -18.34 0.28 -8.25
N GLU A 262 -19.29 1.04 -7.68
CA GLU A 262 -20.31 1.77 -8.45
C GLU A 262 -19.70 2.87 -9.33
N GLY A 263 -18.60 3.48 -8.89
CA GLY A 263 -17.83 4.47 -9.67
C GLY A 263 -16.99 3.87 -10.81
N SER A 264 -16.76 2.54 -10.79
CA SER A 264 -15.81 1.83 -11.65
C SER A 264 -16.39 1.23 -12.93
N GLU A 265 -17.69 1.44 -13.23
CA GLU A 265 -18.36 0.96 -14.47
C GLU A 265 -17.86 1.61 -15.77
N LYS A 266 -16.78 2.42 -15.74
CA LYS A 266 -16.20 2.99 -16.96
C LYS A 266 -15.25 2.00 -17.64
N ASP A 267 -15.62 1.65 -18.87
CA ASP A 267 -14.95 0.77 -19.83
C ASP A 267 -13.42 0.63 -19.66
N PRO A 268 -12.89 -0.57 -19.36
CA PRO A 268 -11.45 -0.86 -19.27
C PRO A 268 -10.69 -0.64 -20.58
N ALA A 269 -11.38 -0.47 -21.71
CA ALA A 269 -10.79 -0.45 -23.04
C ALA A 269 -10.24 0.92 -23.49
N GLN A 270 -10.44 2.00 -22.73
CA GLN A 270 -9.71 3.26 -22.94
C GLN A 270 -8.66 3.40 -21.86
N GLN A 271 -7.39 3.15 -22.21
CA GLN A 271 -6.24 3.57 -21.41
C GLN A 271 -6.34 5.08 -21.23
N ALA A 272 -6.98 5.53 -20.15
CA ALA A 272 -7.09 6.94 -19.83
C ALA A 272 -5.68 7.47 -19.65
N GLN A 273 -5.21 8.30 -20.57
CA GLN A 273 -3.93 8.97 -20.43
C GLN A 273 -4.04 9.93 -19.25
N LEU A 274 -3.20 9.76 -18.24
CA LEU A 274 -3.14 10.64 -17.08
C LEU A 274 -1.86 11.43 -17.16
N THR A 275 -1.97 12.76 -17.17
CA THR A 275 -0.79 13.58 -16.92
C THR A 275 -0.32 13.38 -15.48
N SER A 276 0.93 13.76 -15.16
CA SER A 276 1.40 13.74 -13.77
C SER A 276 0.50 14.54 -12.83
N GLN A 277 -0.04 15.67 -13.31
CA GLN A 277 -0.98 16.48 -12.53
C GLN A 277 -2.28 15.72 -12.27
N ASP A 278 -2.89 15.13 -13.31
CA ASP A 278 -4.13 14.35 -13.15
C ASP A 278 -3.91 13.12 -12.24
N PHE A 279 -2.71 12.53 -12.28
CA PHE A 279 -2.35 11.41 -11.43
C PHE A 279 -2.30 11.82 -9.95
N TYR A 280 -1.64 12.94 -9.64
CA TYR A 280 -1.63 13.47 -8.28
C TYR A 280 -3.01 13.93 -7.81
N ASP A 281 -3.76 14.62 -8.67
CA ASP A 281 -5.11 15.11 -8.36
C ASP A 281 -6.05 13.95 -8.02
N LYS A 282 -5.92 12.81 -8.72
CA LYS A 282 -6.66 11.58 -8.37
C LYS A 282 -6.27 11.01 -7.01
N GLY A 283 -4.99 11.02 -6.65
CA GLY A 283 -4.55 10.58 -5.33
C GLY A 283 -5.07 11.50 -4.21
N VAL A 284 -5.04 12.82 -4.41
CA VAL A 284 -5.66 13.79 -3.47
C VAL A 284 -7.17 13.54 -3.36
N GLN A 285 -7.84 13.28 -4.49
CA GLN A 285 -9.26 13.00 -4.49
C GLN A 285 -9.60 11.73 -3.71
N ASP A 286 -8.87 10.63 -3.91
CA ASP A 286 -9.06 9.37 -3.16
C ASP A 286 -8.91 9.55 -1.65
N LEU A 287 -7.86 10.24 -1.21
CA LEU A 287 -7.66 10.55 0.21
C LEU A 287 -8.77 11.46 0.75
N GLY A 288 -9.24 12.42 -0.07
CA GLY A 288 -10.35 13.30 0.26
C GLY A 288 -11.70 12.59 0.34
N ASP A 289 -11.94 11.59 -0.52
CA ASP A 289 -13.13 10.76 -0.50
C ASP A 289 -13.16 9.89 0.76
N ALA A 290 -12.03 9.27 1.14
CA ALA A 290 -11.91 8.52 2.39
C ALA A 290 -12.13 9.41 3.63
N TYR A 291 -11.57 10.62 3.65
CA TYR A 291 -11.82 11.60 4.72
C TYR A 291 -13.30 12.01 4.77
N SER A 292 -13.91 12.30 3.62
CA SER A 292 -15.31 12.71 3.53
C SER A 292 -16.24 11.61 4.02
N ALA A 293 -16.01 10.36 3.61
CA ALA A 293 -16.76 9.21 4.09
C ALA A 293 -16.64 9.03 5.60
N TYR A 294 -15.45 9.19 6.17
CA TYR A 294 -15.25 9.13 7.62
C TYR A 294 -16.04 10.23 8.35
N VAL A 295 -16.03 11.47 7.83
CA VAL A 295 -16.82 12.59 8.41
C VAL A 295 -18.32 12.37 8.26
N GLU A 296 -18.80 11.79 7.17
CA GLU A 296 -20.21 11.45 6.98
C GLU A 296 -20.72 10.49 8.06
N ASP A 297 -19.93 9.48 8.41
CA ASP A 297 -20.25 8.52 9.47
C ASP A 297 -19.96 9.06 10.88
N ASN A 298 -19.19 10.14 10.99
CA ASN A 298 -18.75 10.77 12.24
C ASN A 298 -18.92 12.31 12.18
N PRO A 299 -20.15 12.84 12.15
CA PRO A 299 -20.42 14.26 11.88
C PRO A 299 -19.80 15.24 12.89
N GLU A 300 -19.50 14.79 14.10
CA GLU A 300 -18.74 15.53 15.12
C GLU A 300 -17.32 15.88 14.68
N VAL A 301 -16.75 15.13 13.74
CA VAL A 301 -15.40 15.36 13.21
C VAL A 301 -15.38 16.60 12.32
N SER A 302 -16.45 16.95 11.60
CA SER A 302 -16.45 18.11 10.67
C SER A 302 -16.00 19.40 11.36
N ALA A 303 -16.52 19.70 12.55
CA ALA A 303 -16.13 20.88 13.30
C ALA A 303 -14.73 20.80 13.92
N ILE A 304 -14.21 19.59 14.13
CA ILE A 304 -12.87 19.36 14.71
C ILE A 304 -11.81 19.39 13.61
N GLY A 305 -12.04 18.69 12.50
CA GLY A 305 -11.16 18.62 11.35
C GLY A 305 -10.93 19.97 10.70
N ASP A 306 -11.98 20.81 10.59
CA ASP A 306 -11.84 22.19 10.11
C ASP A 306 -10.98 23.06 11.04
N ASN A 307 -11.07 22.84 12.36
CA ASN A 307 -10.25 23.57 13.34
C ASN A 307 -8.82 23.03 13.46
N LYS A 308 -8.60 21.78 13.05
CA LYS A 308 -7.30 21.08 13.09
C LYS A 308 -6.64 21.00 11.71
N GLU A 309 -7.19 21.66 10.68
CA GLU A 309 -6.63 21.72 9.33
C GLU A 309 -6.39 20.34 8.68
N TRP A 310 -7.20 19.31 9.01
CA TRP A 310 -7.00 17.93 8.52
C TRP A 310 -6.87 17.82 7.01
N SER A 311 -7.67 18.59 6.27
CA SER A 311 -7.62 18.59 4.81
C SER A 311 -6.30 19.13 4.25
N GLU A 312 -5.68 20.08 4.96
CA GLU A 312 -4.35 20.59 4.61
C GLU A 312 -3.29 19.58 5.02
N ASP A 313 -3.34 19.01 6.23
CA ASP A 313 -2.38 17.99 6.69
C ASP A 313 -2.31 16.78 5.76
N ILE A 314 -3.47 16.21 5.38
CA ILE A 314 -3.56 15.05 4.47
C ILE A 314 -2.98 15.39 3.10
N LYS A 315 -3.27 16.61 2.61
CA LYS A 315 -2.78 17.06 1.32
C LYS A 315 -1.28 17.35 1.35
N GLU A 316 -0.79 17.96 2.41
CA GLU A 316 0.64 18.26 2.61
C GLU A 316 1.44 16.97 2.80
N SER A 317 0.91 15.98 3.52
CA SER A 317 1.56 14.68 3.67
C SER A 317 1.61 13.90 2.35
N TYR A 318 0.59 14.00 1.49
CA TYR A 318 0.54 13.34 0.18
C TYR A 318 1.30 14.06 -0.94
N LEU A 319 1.37 15.39 -0.93
CA LEU A 319 2.10 16.17 -1.93
C LEU A 319 3.53 16.51 -1.49
N GLY A 320 3.85 16.40 -0.21
CA GLY A 320 5.16 16.74 0.35
C GLY A 320 5.43 18.25 0.40
N THR A 321 4.39 19.09 0.38
CA THR A 321 4.50 20.55 0.31
C THR A 321 4.75 21.18 1.70
N GLY A 322 5.70 22.13 1.85
CA GLY A 322 6.04 22.80 3.14
C GLY A 322 7.53 23.15 3.31
N SER A 323 8.11 23.10 4.53
CA SER A 323 9.60 23.11 4.75
C SER A 323 10.31 21.87 4.18
N GLY A 324 9.64 21.14 3.28
CA GLY A 324 10.00 19.88 2.64
C GLY A 324 11.30 20.00 1.88
N GLN A 325 12.35 19.39 2.41
CA GLN A 325 13.62 19.28 1.70
C GLN A 325 13.53 18.09 0.72
N ASN A 326 12.88 18.35 -0.42
CA ASN A 326 12.82 17.58 -1.67
C ASN A 326 11.97 16.27 -1.65
N ASP A 327 10.65 16.43 -1.80
CA ASP A 327 9.62 15.49 -2.27
C ASP A 327 9.87 13.98 -2.04
N TYR A 328 9.97 13.58 -0.76
CA TYR A 328 10.04 12.20 -0.24
C TYR A 328 11.40 11.54 -0.02
N ARG A 329 12.54 12.15 -0.35
CA ARG A 329 13.89 11.57 -0.02
C ARG A 329 14.11 10.10 -0.45
N GLY A 330 13.22 9.56 -1.28
CA GLY A 330 13.26 8.19 -1.75
C GLY A 330 14.39 7.99 -2.75
N ARG A 331 14.49 6.78 -3.27
CA ARG A 331 15.46 6.45 -4.30
C ARG A 331 15.07 7.12 -5.61
N ALA A 332 16.06 7.75 -6.24
CA ALA A 332 15.93 8.34 -7.56
C ALA A 332 15.51 7.26 -8.59
N PRO A 333 14.83 7.65 -9.68
CA PRO A 333 14.43 6.71 -10.72
C PRO A 333 15.66 6.04 -11.33
N HIS A 334 15.51 4.75 -11.64
CA HIS A 334 16.53 4.00 -12.34
C HIS A 334 16.72 4.53 -13.77
N LYS A 335 17.98 4.70 -14.17
CA LYS A 335 18.40 5.11 -15.52
C LYS A 335 19.07 3.93 -16.20
N GLU A 336 18.64 3.62 -17.42
CA GLU A 336 19.30 2.62 -18.29
C GLU A 336 20.73 3.02 -18.69
#